data_AF-A0A351F529-F1
#
_entry.id   AF-A0A351F529-F1
#
_cell.length_a   1.000
_cell.length_b   1.000
_cell.length_c   1.000
_cell.angle_alpha   90.00
_cell.angle_beta   90.00
_cell.angle_gamma   90.00
#
_symmetry.space_group_name_H-M   'P 1'
#
loop_
_entity.id
_entity.type
_entity.pdbx_description
1 polymer ?
#
loop_
_entity_poly.entity_id
_entity_poly.type
_entity_poly.pdbx_seq_one_letter_code
_entity_poly.pdbx_strand_id
1 'polypeptide(L)' 'TFGERLNDDTFVTHFEKAYSDIRGAYPMINQLFAQTLLTDYKYINREDDVGSEGLRSAKLSYHPEFLVEKYSAVKK' A
#
# COMPACT_ATOMS: atom_id res chain seq x y z
N THR A 1 2.17 5.36 9.48
CA THR A 1 1.74 5.30 8.08
C THR A 1 1.46 6.69 7.59
N PHE A 2 1.93 7.06 6.40
CA PHE A 2 1.61 8.34 5.74
C PHE A 2 1.73 8.23 4.21
N GLY A 3 1.14 9.20 3.52
CA GLY A 3 1.08 9.24 2.06
C GLY A 3 0.43 10.52 1.56
N GLU A 4 -0.03 10.50 0.32
CA GLU A 4 -0.71 11.64 -0.31
C GLU A 4 -1.87 11.22 -1.21
N ARG A 5 -2.69 12.22 -1.56
CA ARG A 5 -3.70 12.07 -2.61
C ARG A 5 -3.01 11.87 -3.96
N LEU A 6 -3.22 10.72 -4.59
CA LEU A 6 -2.68 10.45 -5.92
C LEU A 6 -3.55 11.11 -7.01
N ASN A 7 -4.87 10.93 -6.91
CA ASN A 7 -5.86 11.51 -7.82
C ASN A 7 -7.22 11.62 -7.11
N ASP A 8 -8.32 11.77 -7.87
CA ASP A 8 -9.64 12.00 -7.31
C ASP A 8 -10.25 10.83 -6.53
N ASP A 9 -9.84 9.59 -6.82
CA ASP A 9 -10.42 8.38 -6.21
C ASP A 9 -9.37 7.48 -5.53
N THR A 10 -8.09 7.83 -5.61
CA THR A 10 -6.98 7.01 -5.15
C THR A 10 -6.05 7.78 -4.21
N PHE A 11 -5.76 7.18 -3.06
CA PHE A 11 -4.70 7.61 -2.16
C PHE A 11 -3.48 6.69 -2.27
N VAL A 12 -2.27 7.24 -2.23
CA VAL A 12 -1.03 6.44 -2.23
C VAL A 12 -0.37 6.49 -0.87
N THR A 13 -0.10 5.32 -0.29
CA THR A 13 0.62 5.17 0.97
C THR A 13 2.11 4.94 0.69
N HIS A 14 2.94 5.97 0.93
CA HIS A 14 4.38 5.91 0.67
C HIS A 14 5.16 5.15 1.74
N PHE A 15 4.78 5.33 3.01
CA PHE A 15 5.53 4.74 4.11
C PHE A 15 4.63 4.15 5.17
N GLU A 16 4.98 2.92 5.56
CA GLU A 16 4.37 2.17 6.64
C GLU A 16 5.49 1.73 7.56
N LYS A 17 5.47 2.20 8.80
CA LYS A 17 6.48 1.88 9.82
C LYS A 17 5.77 1.57 11.11
N ALA A 18 6.19 0.48 11.73
CA ALA A 18 5.76 0.03 13.04
C ALA A 18 6.90 -0.78 13.69
N TYR A 19 6.82 -0.92 15.01
CA TYR A 19 7.74 -1.76 15.79
C TYR A 19 7.55 -3.23 15.41
N SER A 20 8.62 -3.89 14.95
CA SER A 20 8.58 -5.25 14.39
C SER A 20 8.41 -6.35 15.45
N ASP A 21 8.83 -6.07 16.67
CA ASP A 21 8.65 -6.91 17.87
C ASP A 21 7.19 -6.96 18.34
N ILE A 22 6.37 -5.97 17.96
CA ILE A 22 4.94 -5.96 18.27
C ILE A 22 4.17 -6.71 17.18
N ARG A 23 3.78 -7.95 17.49
CA ARG A 23 2.96 -8.77 16.60
C ARG A 23 1.67 -8.05 16.23
N GLY A 24 1.43 -7.88 14.93
CA GLY A 24 0.20 -7.27 14.40
C GLY A 24 0.23 -5.74 14.30
N ALA A 25 1.33 -5.08 14.69
CA ALA A 25 1.41 -3.61 14.64
C ALA A 25 1.24 -3.06 13.21
N TYR A 26 1.86 -3.70 12.21
CA TYR A 26 1.70 -3.33 10.80
C TYR A 26 0.25 -3.48 10.30
N PRO A 27 -0.41 -4.64 10.46
CA PRO A 27 -1.84 -4.75 10.13
C PRO A 27 -2.72 -3.72 10.81
N MET A 28 -2.52 -3.49 12.11
CA MET A 28 -3.34 -2.56 12.89
C MET A 28 -3.21 -1.12 12.40
N ILE A 29 -1.98 -0.60 12.23
CA ILE A 29 -1.79 0.79 11.80
C ILE A 29 -2.33 1.04 10.39
N ASN A 30 -2.23 0.05 9.49
CA ASN A 30 -2.73 0.18 8.13
C ASN A 30 -4.26 0.16 8.09
N GLN A 31 -4.89 -0.73 8.88
CA GLN A 31 -6.34 -0.78 9.02
C GLN A 31 -6.89 0.53 9.59
N LEU A 32 -6.33 1.02 10.69
CA LEU A 32 -6.78 2.25 11.32
C LEU A 32 -6.58 3.46 10.40
N PHE A 33 -5.45 3.55 9.70
CA PHE A 33 -5.19 4.63 8.75
C PHE A 33 -6.23 4.65 7.63
N ALA A 34 -6.52 3.48 7.03
CA ALA A 34 -7.52 3.35 5.98
C ALA A 34 -8.94 3.74 6.47
N GLN A 35 -9.32 3.25 7.65
CA GLN A 35 -10.67 3.50 8.21
C GLN A 35 -10.88 4.93 8.69
N THR A 36 -9.83 5.66 9.06
CA THR A 36 -9.96 6.98 9.69
C THR A 36 -9.69 8.13 8.73
N LEU A 37 -8.78 7.97 7.79
CA LEU A 37 -8.30 9.07 6.95
C LEU A 37 -8.55 8.86 5.45
N LEU A 38 -8.83 7.63 5.02
CA LEU A 38 -8.91 7.31 3.58
C LEU A 38 -10.32 6.94 3.11
N THR A 39 -11.35 7.22 3.89
CA THR A 39 -12.75 6.87 3.59
C THR A 39 -13.31 7.57 2.35
N ASP A 40 -12.71 8.69 1.95
CA ASP A 40 -13.11 9.45 0.75
C ASP A 40 -12.51 8.88 -0.54
N TYR A 41 -11.59 7.92 -0.44
CA TYR A 41 -10.93 7.30 -1.58
C TYR A 41 -11.49 5.91 -1.84
N LYS A 42 -11.75 5.62 -3.11
CA LYS A 42 -12.19 4.30 -3.56
C LYS A 42 -11.05 3.28 -3.54
N TYR A 43 -9.83 3.74 -3.82
CA TYR A 43 -8.65 2.89 -3.93
C TYR A 43 -7.52 3.38 -3.04
N ILE A 44 -6.76 2.42 -2.49
CA ILE A 44 -5.54 2.67 -1.75
C ILE A 44 -4.39 1.97 -2.47
N ASN A 45 -3.50 2.75 -3.07
CA ASN A 45 -2.27 2.26 -3.66
C ASN A 45 -1.20 2.10 -2.57
N ARG A 46 -0.71 0.88 -2.36
CA ARG A 46 0.31 0.55 -1.36
C ARG A 46 1.70 0.31 -1.95
N GLU A 47 1.96 0.80 -3.16
CA GLU A 47 3.24 0.69 -3.89
C GLU A 47 3.67 -0.76 -4.18
N ASP A 48 4.92 -0.98 -4.62
CA ASP A 48 5.45 -2.29 -5.02
C ASP A 48 6.22 -3.03 -3.91
N ASP A 49 6.42 -4.33 -4.11
CA ASP A 49 7.08 -5.21 -3.14
C ASP A 49 8.62 -5.23 -3.27
N VAL A 50 9.19 -4.41 -4.17
CA VAL A 50 10.63 -4.34 -4.49
C VAL A 50 11.32 -5.70 -4.72
N GLY A 51 10.55 -6.74 -5.08
CA GLY A 51 11.06 -8.11 -5.25
C GLY A 51 11.23 -8.91 -3.95
N SER A 52 10.77 -8.41 -2.80
CA SER A 52 10.81 -9.14 -1.53
C SER A 52 9.61 -10.07 -1.39
N GLU A 53 9.85 -11.39 -1.30
CA GLU A 53 8.78 -12.39 -1.14
C GLU A 53 7.93 -12.18 0.13
N GLY A 54 8.56 -11.77 1.23
CA GLY A 54 7.87 -11.47 2.47
C GLY A 54 6.93 -10.26 2.32
N LEU A 55 7.42 -9.20 1.65
CA LEU A 55 6.62 -8.01 1.37
C LEU A 55 5.50 -8.31 0.36
N ARG A 56 5.79 -9.12 -0.66
CA ARG A 56 4.80 -9.62 -1.62
C ARG A 56 3.67 -10.34 -0.92
N SER A 57 4.00 -11.31 -0.06
CA SER A 57 3.03 -12.10 0.70
C SER A 57 2.20 -11.21 1.63
N ALA A 58 2.84 -10.24 2.29
CA ALA A 58 2.16 -9.28 3.16
C ALA A 58 1.21 -8.33 2.40
N LYS A 59 1.51 -7.95 1.15
CA LYS A 59 0.62 -7.13 0.32
C LYS A 59 -0.54 -7.94 -0.27
N LEU A 60 -0.27 -9.17 -0.70
CA LEU A 60 -1.30 -10.08 -1.24
C LEU A 60 -2.33 -10.51 -0.19
N SER A 61 -1.95 -10.57 1.09
CA SER A 61 -2.89 -10.93 2.17
C SER A 61 -3.99 -9.89 2.41
N TYR A 62 -3.88 -8.69 1.84
CA TYR A 62 -4.95 -7.69 1.83
C TYR A 62 -5.94 -7.86 0.67
N HIS A 63 -5.77 -8.90 -0.16
CA HIS A 63 -6.63 -9.16 -1.32
C HIS A 63 -6.75 -7.94 -2.25
N PRO A 64 -5.64 -7.49 -2.87
CA PRO A 64 -5.68 -6.31 -3.72
C PRO A 64 -6.61 -6.53 -4.92
N GLU A 65 -7.45 -5.55 -5.22
CA GLU A 65 -8.30 -5.54 -6.42
C GLU A 65 -7.44 -5.58 -7.70
N PHE A 66 -6.28 -4.91 -7.67
CA PHE A 66 -5.37 -4.81 -8.81
C PHE A 66 -3.90 -5.04 -8.42
N LEU A 67 -3.17 -5.68 -9.33
CA LEU A 67 -1.72 -5.68 -9.37
C LEU A 67 -1.28 -4.92 -10.63
N VAL A 68 -0.93 -3.65 -10.46
CA VAL A 68 -0.62 -2.76 -11.58
C VAL A 68 0.75 -3.10 -12.16
N GLU A 69 0.78 -3.50 -13.43
CA GLU A 69 2.01 -3.72 -14.18
C GLU A 69 2.62 -2.38 -14.59
N LYS A 70 3.93 -2.22 -14.35
CA LYS A 70 4.70 -1.04 -14.74
C LYS A 70 5.62 -1.41 -15.91
N TYR A 71 5.69 -0.55 -16.91
CA TYR A 71 6.47 -0.78 -18.13
C TYR A 71 7.48 0.34 -18.35
N SER A 72 8.64 0.00 -18.93
CA SER A 72 9.64 0.97 -19.37
C SER A 72 9.55 1.15 -20.89
N ALA A 73 9.23 2.36 -21.34
CA ALA A 73 9.25 2.71 -22.75
C ALA A 73 10.66 3.19 -23.14
N VAL A 74 11.29 2.51 -24.11
CA VAL A 74 12.61 2.87 -24.64
C VAL A 74 12.50 3.30 -26.10
N LYS A 75 13.29 4.29 -26.50
CA LYS A 75 13.37 4.71 -27.90
C LYS A 75 13.87 3.53 -28.74
N LYS A 76 13.25 3.32 -29.90
CA LYS A 76 13.70 2.34 -30.90
C LYS A 76 15.10 2.67 -31.41
#